data_AF-A0A2P5E3P1-F1
#
_entry.id   AF-A0A2P5E3P1-F1
#
_cell.length_a   1.000
_cell.length_b   1.000
_cell.length_c   1.000
_cell.angle_alpha   90.00
_cell.angle_beta   90.00
_cell.angle_gamma   90.00
#
_symmetry.space_group_name_H-M   'P 1'
#
loop_
_entity.id
_entity.type
_entity.pdbx_description
1 polymer ?
#
loop_
_entity_poly.entity_id
_entity_poly.type
_entity_poly.pdbx_seq_one_letter_code
_entity_poly.pdbx_strand_id
1 'polypeptide(L)'
;MTWPENQEDNEEEDWMMNWDRRRRTAAVQVVCSVVYALKLHQVYYSTKHHINKSPTNLKGKKRNAPRDDLCRREFEGIKAAINSVAEAIREGNTIAKRGQARVYSEEEVFAELVNLGVDKRLRYRGYTFLTQNASRVRAFFGCPVEERKNFLLQLMYGPHNL
;
A
#
# COMPACT_ATOMS: atom_id res chain seq x y z
N MET A 1 -35.67 -11.48 4.39
CA MET A 1 -34.32 -12.10 4.35
C MET A 1 -33.42 -11.11 3.64
N THR A 2 -32.80 -10.21 4.40
CA THR A 2 -31.98 -9.09 3.89
C THR A 2 -30.53 -9.54 3.87
N TRP A 3 -29.92 -9.59 2.69
CA TRP A 3 -28.54 -10.02 2.47
C TRP A 3 -27.52 -9.09 3.13
N PRO A 4 -26.36 -9.59 3.58
CA PRO A 4 -25.33 -8.82 4.29
C PRO A 4 -24.37 -8.14 3.30
N GLU A 5 -24.86 -7.27 2.42
CA GLU A 5 -23.98 -6.55 1.48
C GLU A 5 -23.20 -5.42 2.17
N ASN A 6 -23.69 -4.92 3.31
CA ASN A 6 -23.02 -3.88 4.10
C ASN A 6 -21.87 -4.40 4.99
N GLN A 7 -21.66 -5.71 5.05
CA GLN A 7 -20.66 -6.29 5.95
C GLN A 7 -19.28 -6.39 5.28
N GLU A 8 -19.24 -6.68 3.98
CA GLU A 8 -18.00 -6.79 3.23
C GLU A 8 -17.34 -5.42 2.99
N ASP A 9 -18.12 -4.39 2.65
CA ASP A 9 -17.61 -3.02 2.46
C ASP A 9 -17.01 -2.44 3.77
N ASN A 10 -17.62 -2.77 4.91
CA ASN A 10 -17.17 -2.31 6.22
C ASN A 10 -15.88 -3.03 6.66
N GLU A 11 -15.72 -4.31 6.30
CA GLU A 11 -14.49 -5.07 6.53
C GLU A 11 -13.34 -4.61 5.62
N GLU A 12 -13.63 -4.21 4.38
CA GLU A 12 -12.63 -3.70 3.43
C GLU A 12 -12.13 -2.29 3.84
N GLU A 13 -13.03 -1.41 4.28
CA GLU A 13 -12.66 -0.11 4.87
C GLU A 13 -11.87 -0.25 6.18
N ASP A 14 -12.29 -1.15 7.08
CA ASP A 14 -11.60 -1.42 8.34
C ASP A 14 -10.19 -1.98 8.09
N TRP A 15 -10.05 -2.88 7.11
CA TRP A 15 -8.74 -3.41 6.72
C TRP A 15 -7.82 -2.31 6.18
N MET A 16 -8.34 -1.44 5.30
CA MET A 16 -7.56 -0.35 4.70
C MET A 16 -7.11 0.67 5.75
N MET A 17 -8.00 1.03 6.68
CA MET A 17 -7.71 1.94 7.80
C MET A 17 -6.71 1.35 8.80
N ASN A 18 -6.83 0.06 9.11
CA ASN A 18 -5.90 -0.65 9.98
C ASN A 18 -4.52 -0.78 9.32
N TRP A 19 -4.48 -1.00 8.01
CA TRP A 19 -3.25 -1.07 7.24
C TRP A 19 -2.53 0.29 7.16
N ASP A 20 -3.24 1.38 6.87
CA ASP A 20 -2.66 2.73 6.88
C ASP A 20 -2.17 3.14 8.29
N ARG A 21 -2.95 2.82 9.33
CA ARG A 21 -2.54 3.04 10.72
C ARG A 21 -1.26 2.28 11.07
N ARG A 22 -1.15 1.00 10.71
CA ARG A 22 0.05 0.18 10.96
C ARG A 22 1.26 0.72 10.20
N ARG A 23 1.08 1.15 8.94
CA ARG A 23 2.14 1.77 8.14
C ARG A 23 2.66 3.06 8.75
N ARG A 24 1.76 3.96 9.17
CA ARG A 24 2.14 5.23 9.82
C ARG A 24 2.87 4.97 11.13
N THR A 25 2.39 4.05 11.96
CA THR A 25 3.05 3.67 13.21
C THR A 25 4.45 3.08 12.97
N ALA A 26 4.61 2.19 11.99
CA ALA A 26 5.91 1.64 11.63
C ALA A 26 6.89 2.72 11.14
N ALA A 27 6.42 3.65 10.30
CA ALA A 27 7.23 4.78 9.84
C ALA A 27 7.67 5.67 11.01
N VAL A 28 6.77 5.99 11.94
CA VAL A 28 7.07 6.75 13.16
C VAL A 28 8.07 6.02 14.04
N GLN A 29 7.90 4.71 14.25
CA GLN A 29 8.84 3.90 15.04
C GLN A 29 10.24 3.87 14.43
N VAL A 30 10.36 3.72 13.11
CA VAL A 30 11.65 3.75 12.42
C VAL A 30 12.30 5.13 12.57
N VAL A 31 11.55 6.21 12.33
CA VAL A 31 12.06 7.58 12.49
C VAL A 31 12.50 7.85 13.93
N CYS A 32 11.68 7.50 14.92
CA CYS A 32 12.02 7.64 16.34
C CYS A 32 13.27 6.84 16.72
N SER A 33 13.40 5.60 16.24
CA SER A 33 14.57 4.76 16.50
C SER A 33 15.84 5.33 15.88
N VAL A 34 15.77 5.85 14.65
CA VAL A 34 16.91 6.50 13.97
C VAL A 34 17.32 7.78 14.70
N VAL A 35 16.37 8.64 15.07
CA VAL A 35 16.63 9.87 15.81
C VAL A 35 17.26 9.56 17.18
N TYR A 36 16.74 8.54 17.87
CA TYR A 36 17.27 8.08 19.15
C TYR A 36 18.70 7.57 19.00
N ALA A 37 18.98 6.73 18.00
CA ALA A 37 20.32 6.23 17.71
C ALA A 37 21.31 7.36 17.39
N LEU A 38 20.90 8.37 16.61
CA LEU A 38 21.72 9.55 16.32
C LEU A 38 22.03 10.35 17.59
N LYS A 39 21.03 10.55 18.47
CA LYS A 39 21.23 11.21 19.77
C LYS A 39 22.16 10.43 20.68
N LEU A 40 22.00 9.12 20.77
CA LEU A 40 22.86 8.25 21.56
C LEU A 40 24.30 8.25 21.05
N HIS A 41 24.47 8.18 19.72
CA HIS A 41 25.77 8.30 19.07
C HIS A 41 26.41 9.66 19.37
N GLN A 42 25.66 10.75 19.25
CA GLN A 42 26.15 12.10 19.53
C GLN A 42 26.60 12.27 20.99
N VAL A 43 25.82 11.77 21.94
CA VAL A 43 26.17 11.80 23.38
C VAL A 43 27.37 10.89 23.65
N TYR A 44 27.34 9.63 23.21
CA TYR A 44 28.43 8.67 23.43
C TYR A 44 29.76 9.18 22.87
N TYR A 45 29.77 9.69 21.64
CA TYR A 45 30.98 10.24 21.03
C TYR A 45 31.41 11.58 21.65
N SER A 46 30.47 12.45 22.03
CA SER A 46 30.78 13.72 22.72
C SER A 46 31.44 13.48 24.07
N THR A 47 30.89 12.58 24.89
CA THR A 47 31.43 12.23 26.21
C THR A 47 32.80 11.57 26.10
N LYS A 48 33.01 10.68 25.11
CA LYS A 48 34.31 10.05 24.83
C LYS A 48 35.36 11.05 24.32
N HIS A 49 34.95 12.10 23.61
CA HIS A 49 35.84 13.20 23.20
C HIS A 49 36.23 14.15 24.34
N HIS A 50 35.37 14.33 25.35
CA HIS A 50 35.68 15.15 26.52
C HIS A 50 36.63 14.46 27.50
N ILE A 51 36.51 13.14 27.69
CA ILE A 51 37.37 12.36 28.59
C ILE A 51 38.82 12.25 28.06
N ASN A 52 39.01 12.19 26.73
CA ASN A 52 40.34 12.11 26.11
C ASN A 52 41.08 13.46 26.01
N LYS A 53 40.48 14.56 26.51
CA LYS A 53 41.06 15.92 26.47
C LYS A 53 41.52 16.42 27.85
N SER A 54 41.92 15.54 28.77
CA SER A 54 42.71 15.98 29.93
C SER A 54 44.16 16.32 29.48
N PRO A 55 44.78 17.40 29.98
CA PRO A 55 45.97 17.95 29.37
C PRO A 55 47.20 17.23 29.90
N THR A 56 47.77 16.34 29.09
CA THR A 56 49.19 16.01 29.23
C THR A 56 49.86 16.22 27.89
N ASN A 57 50.83 17.16 27.91
CA ASN A 57 51.91 17.25 26.94
C ASN A 57 52.29 15.86 26.46
N LEU A 58 52.43 15.65 25.14
CA LEU A 58 53.52 14.90 24.53
C LEU A 58 53.41 14.92 23.01
N LYS A 59 54.48 15.47 22.43
CA LYS A 59 54.90 15.43 21.03
C LYS A 59 54.77 14.01 20.46
N GLY A 60 53.93 13.81 19.45
CA GLY A 60 53.79 12.50 18.80
C GLY A 60 52.72 12.46 17.73
N LYS A 61 53.13 12.58 16.46
CA LYS A 61 52.29 12.37 15.27
C LYS A 61 51.75 10.93 15.28
N LYS A 62 50.48 10.70 15.63
CA LYS A 62 49.83 9.38 15.54
C LYS A 62 48.52 9.48 14.74
N ARG A 63 48.45 8.64 13.70
CA ARG A 63 47.53 8.66 12.55
C ARG A 63 46.05 8.44 12.96
N ASN A 64 45.16 9.31 12.50
CA ASN A 64 43.70 9.26 12.74
C ASN A 64 42.91 8.33 11.79
N ALA A 65 43.58 7.49 11.00
CA ALA A 65 42.96 6.70 9.92
C ALA A 65 41.90 5.63 10.32
N PRO A 66 41.93 4.96 11.49
CA PRO A 66 40.99 3.85 11.76
C PRO A 66 39.55 4.30 12.05
N ARG A 67 39.38 5.56 12.46
CA ARG A 67 38.12 6.08 13.00
C ARG A 67 37.16 6.54 11.91
N ASP A 68 37.73 7.01 10.80
CA ASP A 68 36.99 7.42 9.60
C ASP A 68 36.39 6.20 8.88
N ASP A 69 37.13 5.09 8.86
CA ASP A 69 36.71 3.85 8.19
C ASP A 69 35.56 3.14 8.94
N LEU A 70 35.54 3.21 10.28
CA LEU A 70 34.44 2.70 11.09
C LEU A 70 33.17 3.53 10.91
N CYS A 71 33.30 4.86 10.97
CA CYS A 71 32.20 5.81 10.75
C CYS A 71 31.58 5.62 9.36
N ARG A 72 32.44 5.46 8.33
CA ARG A 72 32.01 5.17 6.96
C ARG A 72 31.25 3.85 6.86
N ARG A 73 31.73 2.79 7.52
CA ARG A 73 31.07 1.48 7.52
C ARG A 73 29.70 1.52 8.21
N GLU A 74 29.58 2.23 9.33
CA GLU A 74 28.28 2.43 10.00
C GLU A 74 27.31 3.23 9.13
N PHE A 75 27.79 4.29 8.47
CA PHE A 75 26.97 5.09 7.57
C PHE A 75 26.48 4.29 6.35
N GLU A 76 27.35 3.47 5.74
CA GLU A 76 26.94 2.55 4.68
C GLU A 76 25.94 1.49 5.18
N GLY A 77 26.10 1.00 6.41
CA GLY A 77 25.13 0.09 7.04
C GLY A 77 23.76 0.73 7.23
N ILE A 78 23.71 1.98 7.71
CA ILE A 78 22.47 2.76 7.86
C ILE A 78 21.83 3.02 6.50
N LYS A 79 22.63 3.43 5.50
CA LYS A 79 22.17 3.66 4.12
C LYS A 79 21.60 2.39 3.50
N ALA A 80 22.26 1.24 3.69
CA ALA A 80 21.77 -0.05 3.24
C ALA A 80 20.44 -0.43 3.91
N ALA A 81 20.32 -0.22 5.22
CA ALA A 81 19.07 -0.47 5.96
C ALA A 81 17.92 0.42 5.46
N ILE A 82 18.18 1.72 5.24
CA ILE A 82 17.18 2.65 4.69
C ILE A 82 16.75 2.22 3.28
N ASN A 83 17.70 1.85 2.42
CA ASN A 83 17.38 1.38 1.07
C ASN A 83 16.55 0.10 1.11
N SER A 84 16.87 -0.86 1.99
CA SER A 84 16.10 -2.09 2.16
C SER A 84 14.67 -1.81 2.63
N VAL A 85 14.47 -0.88 3.56
CA VAL A 85 13.13 -0.47 3.99
C VAL A 85 12.38 0.23 2.85
N ALA A 86 13.06 1.08 2.08
CA ALA A 86 12.46 1.76 0.94
C ALA A 86 12.01 0.78 -0.16
N GLU A 87 12.79 -0.27 -0.44
CA GLU A 87 12.40 -1.35 -1.36
C GLU A 87 11.17 -2.11 -0.84
N ALA A 88 11.16 -2.51 0.43
CA ALA A 88 10.02 -3.20 1.04
C ALA A 88 8.73 -2.37 0.98
N ILE A 89 8.82 -1.04 1.14
CA ILE A 89 7.68 -0.13 0.98
C ILE A 89 7.22 -0.07 -0.48
N ARG A 90 8.14 -0.01 -1.46
CA ARG A 90 7.80 -0.02 -2.89
C ARG A 90 7.11 -1.31 -3.30
N GLU A 91 7.64 -2.45 -2.86
CA GLU A 91 7.06 -3.76 -3.12
C GLU A 91 5.68 -3.88 -2.47
N GLY A 92 5.54 -3.50 -1.19
CA GLY A 92 4.27 -3.47 -0.49
C GLY A 92 3.23 -2.57 -1.16
N ASN A 93 3.63 -1.41 -1.69
CA ASN A 93 2.75 -0.54 -2.47
C ASN A 93 2.31 -1.19 -3.79
N THR A 94 3.20 -1.93 -4.45
CA THR A 94 2.88 -2.61 -5.71
C THR A 94 1.89 -3.75 -5.49
N ILE A 95 2.06 -4.51 -4.40
CA ILE A 95 1.13 -5.57 -4.01
C ILE A 95 -0.23 -4.98 -3.63
N ALA A 96 -0.26 -3.91 -2.84
CA ALA A 96 -1.50 -3.23 -2.47
C ALA A 96 -2.28 -2.73 -3.69
N LYS A 97 -1.60 -2.15 -4.70
CA LYS A 97 -2.21 -1.74 -5.96
C LYS A 97 -2.80 -2.90 -6.76
N ARG A 98 -2.18 -4.09 -6.71
CA ARG A 98 -2.71 -5.30 -7.37
C ARG A 98 -3.92 -5.90 -6.65
N GLY A 99 -3.98 -5.75 -5.33
CA GLY A 99 -5.11 -6.19 -4.52
C GLY A 99 -6.32 -5.26 -4.55
N GLN A 100 -6.14 -4.01 -5.00
CA GLN A 100 -7.24 -3.05 -5.10
C GLN A 100 -8.23 -3.50 -6.18
N ALA A 101 -9.46 -3.82 -5.77
CA ALA A 101 -10.53 -4.10 -6.70
C ALA A 101 -10.72 -2.91 -7.64
N ARG A 102 -10.72 -3.15 -8.95
CA ARG A 102 -10.97 -2.08 -9.93
C ARG A 102 -12.35 -1.49 -9.68
N VAL A 103 -12.39 -0.19 -9.41
CA VAL A 103 -13.64 0.58 -9.30
C VAL A 103 -14.01 1.05 -10.70
N TYR A 104 -15.23 0.73 -11.13
CA TYR A 104 -15.78 1.16 -12.41
C TYR A 104 -16.73 2.32 -12.18
N SER A 105 -16.60 3.36 -13.00
CA SER A 105 -17.56 4.47 -13.04
C SER A 105 -18.90 4.01 -13.63
N GLU A 106 -19.97 4.73 -13.28
CA GLU A 106 -21.30 4.44 -13.83
C GLU A 106 -21.34 4.69 -15.35
N GLU A 107 -20.58 5.67 -15.84
CA GLU A 107 -20.41 5.94 -17.26
C GLU A 107 -19.74 4.75 -17.99
N GLU A 108 -18.72 4.14 -17.39
CA GLU A 108 -18.09 2.92 -17.93
C GLU A 108 -19.08 1.76 -17.98
N VAL A 109 -19.88 1.56 -16.93
CA VAL A 109 -20.94 0.53 -16.90
C VAL A 109 -21.92 0.76 -18.05
N PHE A 110 -22.40 1.99 -18.22
CA PHE A 110 -23.37 2.30 -19.25
C PHE A 110 -22.79 2.13 -20.66
N ALA A 111 -21.56 2.64 -20.89
CA ALA A 111 -20.85 2.50 -22.16
C ALA A 111 -20.67 1.03 -22.56
N GLU A 112 -20.32 0.18 -21.60
CA GLU A 112 -20.15 -1.26 -21.85
C GLU A 112 -21.46 -1.93 -22.29
N LEU A 113 -22.59 -1.57 -21.67
CA LEU A 113 -23.90 -2.07 -22.10
C LEU A 113 -24.28 -1.63 -23.52
N VAL A 114 -23.82 -0.44 -23.95
CA VAL A 114 -23.95 0.01 -25.35
C VAL A 114 -23.08 -0.85 -26.26
N ASN A 115 -21.82 -1.08 -25.91
CA ASN A 115 -20.85 -1.84 -26.69
C ASN A 115 -21.30 -3.30 -26.91
N LEU A 116 -21.91 -3.92 -25.91
CA LEU A 116 -22.49 -5.27 -26.00
C LEU A 116 -23.77 -5.36 -26.85
N GLY A 117 -24.27 -4.22 -27.37
CA GLY A 117 -25.50 -4.16 -28.13
C GLY A 117 -26.72 -4.62 -27.32
N VAL A 118 -26.77 -4.28 -26.03
CA VAL A 118 -27.97 -4.52 -25.20
C VAL A 118 -29.08 -3.60 -25.69
N ASP A 119 -30.26 -4.19 -25.91
CA ASP A 119 -31.46 -3.46 -26.36
C ASP A 119 -31.74 -2.27 -25.43
N LYS A 120 -32.23 -1.15 -25.99
CA LYS A 120 -32.42 0.09 -25.24
C LYS A 120 -33.30 -0.08 -24.01
N ARG A 121 -34.35 -0.91 -24.06
CA ARG A 121 -35.23 -1.16 -22.90
C ARG A 121 -34.53 -1.98 -21.84
N LEU A 122 -33.79 -3.00 -22.25
CA LEU A 122 -33.03 -3.86 -21.34
C LEU A 122 -31.80 -3.12 -20.76
N ARG A 123 -31.21 -2.18 -21.50
CA ARG A 123 -30.02 -1.42 -21.12
C ARG A 123 -30.24 -0.61 -19.85
N TYR A 124 -31.33 0.16 -19.76
CA TYR A 124 -31.63 0.93 -18.55
C TYR A 124 -31.86 0.01 -17.35
N ARG A 125 -32.55 -1.12 -17.57
CA ARG A 125 -32.80 -2.10 -16.50
C ARG A 125 -31.52 -2.77 -16.02
N GLY A 126 -30.63 -3.14 -16.95
CA GLY A 126 -29.32 -3.72 -16.66
C GLY A 126 -28.40 -2.72 -15.96
N TYR A 127 -28.37 -1.47 -16.42
CA TYR A 127 -27.61 -0.40 -15.78
C TYR A 127 -28.04 -0.20 -14.33
N THR A 128 -29.34 0.02 -14.08
CA THR A 128 -29.86 0.16 -12.71
C THR A 128 -29.59 -1.07 -11.85
N PHE A 129 -29.71 -2.28 -12.41
CA PHE A 129 -29.44 -3.51 -11.68
C PHE A 129 -27.96 -3.63 -11.26
N LEU A 130 -27.03 -3.26 -12.15
CA LEU A 130 -25.60 -3.30 -11.90
C LEU A 130 -25.17 -2.21 -10.93
N THR A 131 -25.55 -0.95 -11.14
CA THR A 131 -25.06 0.18 -10.32
C THR A 131 -25.62 0.19 -8.89
N GLN A 132 -26.68 -0.55 -8.62
CA GLN A 132 -27.17 -0.76 -7.25
C GLN A 132 -26.21 -1.54 -6.34
N ASN A 133 -25.25 -2.27 -6.91
CA ASN A 133 -24.34 -3.11 -6.13
C ASN A 133 -22.97 -3.26 -6.83
N ALA A 134 -21.92 -2.77 -6.18
CA ALA A 134 -20.56 -2.78 -6.72
C ALA A 134 -20.01 -4.20 -7.02
N SER A 135 -20.42 -5.21 -6.25
CA SER A 135 -20.05 -6.62 -6.48
C SER A 135 -20.65 -7.16 -7.79
N ARG A 136 -21.84 -6.69 -8.20
CA ARG A 136 -22.43 -7.06 -9.50
C ARG A 136 -21.64 -6.45 -10.66
N VAL A 137 -21.22 -5.19 -10.52
CA VAL A 137 -20.35 -4.52 -11.50
C VAL A 137 -19.03 -5.27 -11.63
N ARG A 138 -18.42 -5.62 -10.49
CA ARG A 138 -17.16 -6.39 -10.44
C ARG A 138 -17.30 -7.75 -11.13
N ALA A 139 -18.36 -8.49 -10.84
CA ALA A 139 -18.63 -9.78 -11.48
C ALA A 139 -18.88 -9.63 -12.99
N PHE A 140 -19.67 -8.64 -13.40
CA PHE A 140 -19.98 -8.36 -14.80
C PHE A 140 -18.73 -8.03 -15.62
N PHE A 141 -17.86 -7.15 -15.13
CA PHE A 141 -16.60 -6.81 -15.82
C PHE A 141 -15.52 -7.90 -15.69
N GLY A 142 -15.62 -8.78 -14.69
CA GLY A 142 -14.77 -9.97 -14.58
C GLY A 142 -15.12 -11.06 -15.60
N CYS A 143 -16.34 -11.05 -16.13
CA CYS A 143 -16.77 -11.97 -17.18
C CYS A 143 -16.16 -11.58 -18.55
N PRO A 144 -15.68 -12.55 -19.36
CA PRO A 144 -15.23 -12.30 -20.74
C PRO A 144 -16.28 -11.55 -21.56
N VAL A 145 -15.83 -10.65 -22.45
CA VAL A 145 -16.70 -9.72 -23.19
C VAL A 145 -17.75 -10.47 -24.01
N GLU A 146 -17.37 -11.61 -24.58
CA GLU A 146 -18.19 -12.46 -25.44
C GLU A 146 -19.37 -13.08 -24.69
N GLU A 147 -19.21 -13.38 -23.40
CA GLU A 147 -20.21 -14.02 -22.56
C GLU A 147 -21.01 -13.02 -21.72
N ARG A 148 -20.47 -11.81 -21.56
CA ARG A 148 -20.95 -10.77 -20.64
C ARG A 148 -22.44 -10.43 -20.82
N LYS A 149 -22.96 -10.48 -22.05
CA LYS A 149 -24.38 -10.24 -22.34
C LYS A 149 -25.29 -11.35 -21.82
N ASN A 150 -24.92 -12.61 -22.03
CA ASN A 150 -25.68 -13.75 -21.50
C ASN A 150 -25.56 -13.81 -19.97
N PHE A 151 -24.37 -13.53 -19.45
CA PHE A 151 -24.12 -13.45 -18.02
C PHE A 151 -24.96 -12.36 -17.34
N LEU A 152 -25.10 -11.17 -17.96
CA LEU A 152 -26.00 -10.13 -17.46
C LEU A 152 -27.44 -10.61 -17.34
N LEU A 153 -27.94 -11.34 -18.33
CA LEU A 153 -29.28 -11.90 -18.29
C LEU A 153 -29.43 -12.93 -17.16
N GLN A 154 -28.44 -13.81 -16.98
CA GLN A 154 -28.42 -14.76 -15.85
C GLN A 154 -28.40 -14.05 -14.50
N LEU A 155 -27.62 -12.98 -14.35
CA LEU A 155 -27.60 -12.19 -13.12
C LEU A 155 -28.96 -11.55 -12.82
N MET A 156 -29.64 -11.05 -13.85
CA MET A 156 -30.91 -10.33 -13.69
C MET A 156 -32.11 -11.25 -13.51
N TYR A 157 -32.14 -12.40 -14.18
CA TYR A 157 -33.31 -13.27 -14.27
C TYR A 157 -33.09 -14.67 -13.68
N GLY A 158 -31.86 -15.00 -13.29
CA GLY A 158 -31.48 -16.33 -12.81
C GLY A 158 -31.22 -17.34 -13.93
N PRO A 159 -30.62 -18.50 -13.60
CA PRO A 159 -30.15 -19.49 -14.59
C PRO A 159 -31.27 -20.26 -15.32
N HIS A 160 -32.54 -20.10 -14.92
CA HIS A 160 -33.67 -20.86 -15.45
C HIS A 160 -34.57 -20.07 -16.43
N ASN A 161 -34.24 -18.82 -16.74
CA ASN A 161 -35.07 -17.91 -17.53
C ASN A 161 -34.41 -17.49 -18.87
N LEU A 162 -33.51 -18.32 -19.40
CA LEU A 162 -32.82 -18.13 -20.68
C LEU A 162 -33.16 -19.23 -21.69
#